data_AF-A0A317HK36-F1
#
_entry.id   AF-A0A317HK36-F1
#
_cell.length_a   1.000
_cell.length_b   1.000
_cell.length_c   1.000
_cell.angle_alpha   90.00
_cell.angle_beta   90.00
_cell.angle_gamma   90.00
#
_symmetry.space_group_name_H-M   'P 1'
#
loop_
_entity.id
_entity.type
_entity.pdbx_description
1 polymer ?
#
loop_
_entity_poly.entity_id
_entity_poly.type
_entity_poly.pdbx_seq_one_letter_code
_entity_poly.pdbx_strand_id
1 'polypeptide(L)'
;MQRRYLDAVSGQAGYYGLIEEDGAVALATVRLRIENRRLTEAEWYLARANDPGLNGPRQPGRPPANLLNPEYLIAHPPPDRVVPEAQRLSRDELAAIVNSYFDAITSHDSSVALTHAGCGRAENGTPAPAGRFLPPVAPAAGVPSAPAANGSTNDCVSGLANFNLSMVVARRIPLVDQEAQMVLGMALFIRRPGSATPRNVFSEWFNVEEGRIRTIYTAMFYPGPELPVPNWPPYEGHWPLPASIVPTPPPARP
;
A
#
# COMPACT_ATOMS: atom_id res chain seq x y z
N MET A 1 -9.56 4.29 14.16
CA MET A 1 -10.15 3.61 12.98
C MET A 1 -9.61 2.20 12.92
N GLN A 2 -10.46 1.18 12.74
CA GLN A 2 -10.04 -0.22 12.59
C GLN A 2 -10.87 -0.95 11.52
N ARG A 3 -10.23 -1.80 10.73
CA ARG A 3 -10.86 -2.74 9.78
C ARG A 3 -10.31 -4.14 9.97
N ARG A 4 -11.18 -5.13 9.82
CA ARG A 4 -10.86 -6.55 9.96
C ARG A 4 -11.46 -7.28 8.77
N TYR A 5 -10.65 -8.12 8.14
CA TYR A 5 -11.04 -8.91 6.99
C TYR A 5 -10.65 -10.36 7.23
N LEU A 6 -11.51 -11.28 6.85
CA LEU A 6 -11.41 -12.68 7.21
C LEU A 6 -11.48 -13.55 5.95
N ASP A 7 -10.56 -14.50 5.88
CA ASP A 7 -10.47 -15.47 4.79
C ASP A 7 -10.44 -16.87 5.41
N ALA A 8 -11.63 -17.41 5.61
CA ALA A 8 -11.82 -18.70 6.25
C ALA A 8 -11.25 -19.86 5.40
N VAL A 9 -11.17 -19.69 4.08
CA VAL A 9 -10.68 -20.73 3.15
C VAL A 9 -9.20 -20.99 3.36
N SER A 10 -8.40 -19.93 3.50
CA SER A 10 -6.95 -20.05 3.67
C SER A 10 -6.47 -19.83 5.12
N GLY A 11 -7.41 -19.69 6.06
CA GLY A 11 -7.13 -19.52 7.48
C GLY A 11 -6.43 -18.19 7.77
N GLN A 12 -6.84 -17.10 7.14
CA GLN A 12 -6.15 -15.80 7.26
C GLN A 12 -7.08 -14.79 7.92
N ALA A 13 -6.51 -14.01 8.83
CA ALA A 13 -7.18 -12.86 9.43
C ALA A 13 -6.29 -11.64 9.25
N GLY A 14 -6.90 -10.56 8.80
CA GLY A 14 -6.19 -9.33 8.53
C GLY A 14 -6.79 -8.14 9.24
N TYR A 15 -5.93 -7.21 9.61
CA TYR A 15 -6.28 -5.96 10.24
C TYR A 15 -5.64 -4.81 9.45
N TYR A 16 -6.40 -3.75 9.24
CA TYR A 16 -5.89 -2.47 8.77
C TYR A 16 -6.46 -1.36 9.65
N GLY A 17 -5.60 -0.55 10.27
CA GLY A 17 -6.09 0.47 11.18
C GLY A 17 -5.01 1.17 11.98
N LEU A 18 -5.47 2.13 12.76
CA LEU A 18 -4.62 2.93 13.64
C LEU A 18 -4.38 2.19 14.96
N ILE A 19 -3.12 2.13 15.36
CA ILE A 19 -2.65 1.62 16.65
C ILE A 19 -1.95 2.73 17.41
N GLU A 20 -1.84 2.56 18.72
CA GLU A 20 -0.98 3.38 19.58
C GLU A 20 0.28 2.58 19.93
N GLU A 21 1.44 3.18 19.74
CA GLU A 21 2.76 2.64 20.10
C GLU A 21 3.51 3.76 20.83
N ASP A 22 3.88 3.52 22.10
CA ASP A 22 4.60 4.48 22.95
C ASP A 22 3.99 5.90 22.99
N GLY A 23 2.65 5.98 23.05
CA GLY A 23 1.91 7.25 23.08
C GLY A 23 1.84 7.97 21.73
N ALA A 24 2.29 7.35 20.64
CA ALA A 24 2.19 7.86 19.27
C ALA A 24 1.27 7.00 18.41
N VAL A 25 0.55 7.64 17.48
CA VAL A 25 -0.29 6.94 16.52
C VAL A 25 0.56 6.40 15.37
N ALA A 26 0.35 5.14 15.03
CA ALA A 26 0.85 4.50 13.81
C ALA A 26 -0.28 3.85 13.03
N LEU A 27 -0.11 3.72 11.72
CA LEU A 27 -0.97 2.89 10.89
C LEU A 27 -0.36 1.49 10.79
N ALA A 28 -1.20 0.46 10.92
CA ALA A 28 -0.79 -0.92 10.82
C ALA A 28 -1.62 -1.69 9.79
N THR A 29 -0.93 -2.49 8.97
CA THR A 29 -1.48 -3.74 8.45
C THR A 29 -0.95 -4.87 9.31
N VAL A 30 -1.82 -5.76 9.81
CA VAL A 30 -1.42 -7.01 10.48
C VAL A 30 -2.11 -8.16 9.79
N ARG A 31 -1.40 -9.26 9.53
CA ARG A 31 -1.93 -10.50 8.97
C ARG A 31 -1.52 -11.67 9.85
N LEU A 32 -2.51 -12.47 10.23
CA LEU A 32 -2.36 -13.67 11.04
C LEU A 32 -2.76 -14.90 10.22
N ARG A 33 -2.02 -16.00 10.36
CA ARG A 33 -2.42 -17.33 9.90
C ARG A 33 -2.95 -18.14 11.07
N ILE A 34 -4.10 -18.78 10.86
CA ILE A 34 -4.76 -19.65 11.81
C ILE A 34 -4.87 -21.04 11.20
N GLU A 35 -4.22 -22.02 11.82
CA GLU A 35 -4.32 -23.43 11.45
C GLU A 35 -4.60 -24.25 12.70
N ASN A 36 -5.54 -25.20 12.61
CA ASN A 36 -5.90 -26.06 13.74
C ASN A 36 -6.22 -25.26 15.03
N ARG A 37 -6.92 -24.13 14.86
CA ARG A 37 -7.28 -23.19 15.94
C ARG A 37 -6.09 -22.57 16.68
N ARG A 38 -4.90 -22.55 16.06
CA ARG A 38 -3.68 -21.92 16.58
C ARG A 38 -3.17 -20.86 15.61
N LEU A 39 -2.58 -19.81 16.17
CA LEU A 39 -1.82 -18.84 15.39
C LEU A 39 -0.50 -19.49 14.96
N THR A 40 -0.27 -19.64 13.65
CA THR A 40 0.96 -20.26 13.11
C THR A 40 1.90 -19.24 12.49
N GLU A 41 1.40 -18.07 12.10
CA GLU A 41 2.21 -17.00 11.55
C GLU A 41 1.59 -15.63 11.90
N ALA A 42 2.44 -14.61 12.01
CA ALA A 42 2.05 -13.22 12.16
C ALA A 42 2.99 -12.32 11.36
N GLU A 43 2.43 -11.38 10.61
CA GLU A 43 3.17 -10.44 9.77
C GLU A 43 2.55 -9.05 9.87
N TRP A 44 3.35 -7.99 9.83
CA TRP A 44 2.83 -6.62 9.92
C TRP A 44 3.67 -5.60 9.15
N TYR A 45 3.00 -4.55 8.70
CA TYR A 45 3.60 -3.32 8.19
C TYR A 45 3.13 -2.17 9.06
N LEU A 46 4.07 -1.31 9.45
CA LEU A 46 3.79 -0.14 10.24
C LEU A 46 4.22 1.10 9.44
N ALA A 47 3.41 2.14 9.52
CA ALA A 47 3.77 3.48 9.10
C ALA A 47 3.67 4.40 10.31
N ARG A 48 4.83 4.82 10.82
CA ARG A 48 4.98 5.76 11.93
C ARG A 48 5.23 7.16 11.40
N ALA A 49 4.88 8.19 12.17
CA ALA A 49 4.97 9.57 11.71
C ALA A 49 6.39 10.03 11.31
N ASN A 50 7.42 9.39 11.89
CA ASN A 50 8.82 9.75 11.64
C ASN A 50 9.57 8.74 10.75
N ASP A 51 8.88 7.70 10.25
CA ASP A 51 9.47 6.81 9.25
C ASP A 51 9.78 7.62 7.97
N PRO A 52 10.86 7.27 7.24
CA PRO A 52 11.17 7.92 5.99
C PRO A 52 10.07 7.68 4.95
N GLY A 53 9.89 8.65 4.05
CA GLY A 53 9.04 8.52 2.88
C GLY A 53 9.84 8.39 1.59
N LEU A 54 9.15 8.54 0.47
CA LEU A 54 9.73 8.51 -0.87
C LEU A 54 10.91 9.49 -1.06
N ASN A 55 10.84 10.65 -0.38
CA ASN A 55 11.84 11.72 -0.49
C ASN A 55 12.80 11.79 0.71
N GLY A 56 12.88 10.71 1.51
CA GLY A 56 13.77 10.64 2.67
C GLY A 56 13.09 10.96 4.01
N PRO A 57 13.87 11.36 5.04
CA PRO A 57 13.36 11.52 6.40
C PRO A 57 12.44 12.74 6.55
N ARG A 58 11.59 12.69 7.58
CA ARG A 58 10.75 13.82 7.98
C ARG A 58 11.61 15.04 8.33
N GLN A 59 11.22 16.19 7.81
CA GLN A 59 11.86 17.47 8.15
C GLN A 59 11.19 18.08 9.40
N PRO A 60 11.95 18.78 10.27
CA PRO A 60 11.39 19.44 11.45
C PRO A 60 10.21 20.36 11.10
N GLY A 61 9.12 20.25 11.86
CA GLY A 61 7.90 21.06 11.67
C GLY A 61 7.10 20.76 10.40
N ARG A 62 7.47 19.73 9.60
CA ARG A 62 6.70 19.31 8.42
C ARG A 62 5.77 18.12 8.75
N PRO A 63 4.72 17.88 7.94
CA PRO A 63 3.93 16.65 8.02
C PRO A 63 4.81 15.39 7.85
N PRO A 64 4.30 14.19 8.22
CA PRO A 64 5.00 12.93 8.01
C PRO A 64 5.46 12.75 6.55
N ALA A 65 6.74 12.41 6.36
CA ALA A 65 7.31 12.25 5.02
C ALA A 65 6.77 11.04 4.27
N ASN A 66 6.32 10.02 5.01
CA ASN A 66 5.71 8.80 4.51
C ASN A 66 4.20 8.91 4.28
N LEU A 67 3.64 10.13 4.25
CA LEU A 67 2.23 10.38 4.00
C LEU A 67 1.26 9.83 5.07
N LEU A 68 1.74 9.54 6.29
CA LEU A 68 0.86 9.18 7.40
C LEU A 68 -0.15 10.30 7.69
N ASN A 69 -1.45 10.00 7.58
CA ASN A 69 -2.55 10.93 7.86
C ASN A 69 -3.71 10.19 8.58
N PRO A 70 -3.65 10.10 9.92
CA PRO A 70 -4.65 9.40 10.71
C PRO A 70 -6.04 10.02 10.61
N GLU A 71 -6.14 11.35 10.56
CA GLU A 71 -7.40 12.09 10.54
C GLU A 71 -8.18 11.80 9.25
N TYR A 72 -7.50 11.86 8.10
CA TYR A 72 -8.10 11.50 6.82
C TYR A 72 -8.56 10.05 6.84
N LEU A 73 -7.75 9.15 7.38
CA LEU A 73 -8.07 7.74 7.41
C LEU A 73 -9.29 7.42 8.32
N ILE A 74 -9.48 8.18 9.41
CA ILE A 74 -10.68 8.10 10.25
C ILE A 74 -11.92 8.56 9.48
N ALA A 75 -11.81 9.64 8.70
CA ALA A 75 -12.92 10.19 7.92
C ALA A 75 -13.26 9.34 6.68
N HIS A 76 -12.26 8.67 6.11
CA HIS A 76 -12.36 7.94 4.84
C HIS A 76 -11.76 6.54 4.95
N PRO A 77 -12.26 5.69 5.87
CA PRO A 77 -11.73 4.35 6.07
C PRO A 77 -12.03 3.45 4.87
N PRO A 78 -11.33 2.31 4.73
CA PRO A 78 -11.78 1.24 3.84
C PRO A 78 -13.22 0.81 4.15
N PRO A 79 -13.93 0.16 3.21
CA PRO A 79 -15.29 -0.30 3.47
C PRO A 79 -15.33 -1.36 4.57
N ASP A 80 -16.38 -1.29 5.39
CA ASP A 80 -16.75 -2.33 6.36
C ASP A 80 -18.14 -2.81 5.98
N ARG A 81 -18.20 -3.91 5.24
CA ARG A 81 -19.44 -4.35 4.58
C ARG A 81 -19.47 -5.86 4.38
N VAL A 82 -20.67 -6.35 4.18
CA VAL A 82 -20.95 -7.70 3.68
C VAL A 82 -21.68 -7.56 2.35
N VAL A 83 -21.03 -7.98 1.27
CA VAL A 83 -21.61 -8.03 -0.07
C VAL A 83 -22.59 -9.21 -0.15
N PRO A 84 -23.77 -9.08 -0.76
CA PRO A 84 -24.68 -10.21 -0.97
C PRO A 84 -24.03 -11.33 -1.77
N GLU A 85 -24.27 -12.59 -1.42
CA GLU A 85 -23.61 -13.76 -2.02
C GLU A 85 -23.66 -13.76 -3.56
N ALA A 86 -24.83 -13.46 -4.14
CA ALA A 86 -25.02 -13.40 -5.60
C ALA A 86 -24.22 -12.30 -6.32
N GLN A 87 -23.63 -11.35 -5.58
CA GLN A 87 -22.81 -10.26 -6.12
C GLN A 87 -21.31 -10.45 -5.81
N ARG A 88 -20.94 -11.49 -5.05
CA ARG A 88 -19.55 -11.77 -4.68
C ARG A 88 -18.83 -12.40 -5.85
N LEU A 89 -17.66 -11.87 -6.17
CA LEU A 89 -16.70 -12.55 -7.04
C LEU A 89 -16.08 -13.74 -6.31
N SER A 90 -15.64 -14.72 -7.10
CA SER A 90 -14.82 -15.82 -6.63
C SER A 90 -13.45 -15.33 -6.13
N ARG A 91 -12.78 -16.18 -5.34
CA ARG A 91 -11.42 -15.91 -4.88
C ARG A 91 -10.45 -15.66 -6.03
N ASP A 92 -10.53 -16.48 -7.07
CA ASP A 92 -9.60 -16.44 -8.19
C ASP A 92 -9.82 -15.19 -9.05
N GLU A 93 -11.07 -14.76 -9.23
CA GLU A 93 -11.39 -13.49 -9.90
C GLU A 93 -10.85 -12.30 -9.11
N LEU A 94 -11.06 -12.26 -7.79
CA LEU A 94 -10.51 -11.22 -6.92
C LEU A 94 -8.98 -11.16 -6.99
N ALA A 95 -8.32 -12.33 -6.95
CA ALA A 95 -6.88 -12.42 -7.07
C ALA A 95 -6.37 -11.97 -8.47
N ALA A 96 -7.07 -12.34 -9.54
CA ALA A 96 -6.74 -11.93 -10.90
C ALA A 96 -6.88 -10.42 -11.10
N ILE A 97 -7.95 -9.81 -10.57
CA ILE A 97 -8.17 -8.36 -10.59
C ILE A 97 -7.02 -7.63 -9.88
N VAL A 98 -6.61 -8.07 -8.70
CA VAL A 98 -5.48 -7.47 -7.99
C VAL A 98 -4.15 -7.66 -8.73
N ASN A 99 -3.90 -8.85 -9.28
CA ASN A 99 -2.68 -9.07 -10.06
C ASN A 99 -2.61 -8.17 -11.29
N SER A 100 -3.74 -7.90 -11.96
CA SER A 100 -3.79 -6.99 -13.12
C SER A 100 -3.26 -5.58 -12.81
N TYR A 101 -3.46 -5.09 -11.57
CA TYR A 101 -2.91 -3.81 -11.13
C TYR A 101 -1.39 -3.84 -11.02
N PHE A 102 -0.83 -4.90 -10.44
CA PHE A 102 0.63 -5.06 -10.37
C PHE A 102 1.26 -5.31 -11.75
N ASP A 103 0.53 -5.98 -12.65
CA ASP A 103 0.94 -6.18 -14.05
C ASP A 103 0.95 -4.86 -14.81
N ALA A 104 -0.07 -4.01 -14.64
CA ALA A 104 -0.08 -2.66 -15.21
C ALA A 104 1.10 -1.81 -14.72
N ILE A 105 1.44 -1.89 -13.43
CA ILE A 105 2.61 -1.20 -12.89
C ILE A 105 3.91 -1.67 -13.54
N THR A 106 4.06 -2.99 -13.73
CA THR A 106 5.32 -3.55 -14.26
C THR A 106 5.45 -3.36 -15.76
N SER A 107 4.35 -3.51 -16.50
CA SER A 107 4.28 -3.24 -17.95
C SER A 107 4.28 -1.74 -18.28
N HIS A 108 4.06 -0.88 -17.29
CA HIS A 108 3.86 0.57 -17.45
C HIS A 108 2.66 0.90 -18.36
N ASP A 109 1.67 0.01 -18.40
CA ASP A 109 0.47 0.13 -19.23
C ASP A 109 -0.78 0.07 -18.35
N SER A 110 -1.45 1.21 -18.19
CA SER A 110 -2.66 1.31 -17.37
C SER A 110 -3.86 0.54 -17.95
N SER A 111 -3.85 0.21 -19.25
CA SER A 111 -4.95 -0.53 -19.89
C SER A 111 -5.03 -1.99 -19.43
N VAL A 112 -3.95 -2.51 -18.82
CA VAL A 112 -3.89 -3.86 -18.24
C VAL A 112 -4.68 -3.97 -16.93
N ALA A 113 -4.79 -2.87 -16.17
CA ALA A 113 -5.42 -2.90 -14.86
C ALA A 113 -6.96 -2.91 -14.94
N LEU A 114 -7.59 -3.82 -14.20
CA LEU A 114 -9.04 -3.86 -14.02
C LEU A 114 -9.47 -2.90 -12.92
N THR A 115 -9.60 -1.61 -13.28
CA THR A 115 -9.98 -0.55 -12.34
C THR A 115 -11.27 0.15 -12.75
N HIS A 116 -11.94 0.76 -11.77
CA HIS A 116 -12.98 1.76 -12.06
C HIS A 116 -12.32 3.02 -12.58
N ALA A 117 -12.95 3.67 -13.56
CA ALA A 117 -12.54 5.02 -13.96
C ALA A 117 -12.58 5.94 -12.73
N GLY A 118 -11.46 6.58 -12.38
CA GLY A 118 -11.36 7.39 -11.17
C GLY A 118 -11.09 6.60 -9.89
N CYS A 119 -10.58 5.36 -9.97
CA CYS A 119 -10.14 4.61 -8.77
C CYS A 119 -9.21 5.46 -7.89
N GLY A 120 -9.33 5.33 -6.56
CA GLY A 120 -8.51 6.09 -5.61
C GLY A 120 -7.44 5.24 -4.91
N ARG A 121 -6.33 5.84 -4.49
CA ARG A 121 -5.32 5.23 -3.62
C ARG A 121 -5.04 6.15 -2.42
N ALA A 122 -5.08 5.60 -1.22
CA ALA A 122 -4.63 6.27 0.01
C ALA A 122 -3.32 5.63 0.49
N GLU A 123 -2.21 6.37 0.36
CA GLU A 123 -0.92 5.98 0.89
C GLU A 123 -0.78 6.41 2.34
N ASN A 124 -0.70 5.45 3.26
CA ASN A 124 -0.62 5.70 4.70
C ASN A 124 -1.72 6.63 5.26
N GLY A 125 -2.88 6.66 4.60
CA GLY A 125 -3.99 7.54 4.95
C GLY A 125 -4.03 8.86 4.17
N THR A 126 -3.04 9.19 3.35
CA THR A 126 -3.12 10.36 2.45
C THR A 126 -3.44 9.93 1.02
N PRO A 127 -4.45 10.51 0.35
CA PRO A 127 -4.70 10.31 -1.08
C PRO A 127 -3.48 10.56 -1.97
N ALA A 128 -3.09 9.56 -2.76
CA ALA A 128 -1.91 9.59 -3.63
C ALA A 128 -2.03 8.60 -4.81
N PRO A 129 -2.97 8.77 -5.76
CA PRO A 129 -3.89 9.88 -5.91
C PRO A 129 -5.30 9.60 -5.40
N ALA A 130 -6.10 10.64 -5.23
CA ALA A 130 -7.46 10.52 -4.68
C ALA A 130 -8.47 9.86 -5.64
N GLY A 131 -8.32 10.04 -6.95
CA GLY A 131 -9.38 9.65 -7.89
C GLY A 131 -10.70 10.36 -7.61
N ARG A 132 -11.81 9.75 -8.04
CA ARG A 132 -13.18 10.20 -7.79
C ARG A 132 -13.78 9.62 -6.50
N PHE A 133 -13.19 8.56 -5.97
CA PHE A 133 -13.76 7.79 -4.86
C PHE A 133 -13.12 8.09 -3.50
N LEU A 134 -12.00 8.80 -3.46
CA LEU A 134 -11.45 9.36 -2.24
C LEU A 134 -11.52 10.89 -2.35
N PRO A 135 -12.09 11.60 -1.36
CA PRO A 135 -12.04 13.05 -1.35
C PRO A 135 -10.59 13.58 -1.36
N PRO A 136 -10.27 14.65 -2.09
CA PRO A 136 -8.94 15.26 -2.00
C PRO A 136 -8.74 15.84 -0.59
N VAL A 137 -7.50 15.83 -0.10
CA VAL A 137 -7.15 16.56 1.13
C VAL A 137 -7.30 18.04 0.84
N ALA A 138 -8.10 18.74 1.64
CA ALA A 138 -8.18 20.19 1.55
C ALA A 138 -6.76 20.78 1.73
N PRO A 139 -6.33 21.75 0.90
CA PRO A 139 -5.05 22.40 1.14
C PRO A 139 -5.04 23.00 2.55
N ALA A 140 -3.90 22.90 3.22
CA ALA A 140 -3.70 23.61 4.48
C ALA A 140 -4.01 25.09 4.28
N ALA A 141 -4.70 25.72 5.24
CA ALA A 141 -5.09 27.12 5.17
C ALA A 141 -3.88 28.00 4.79
N GLY A 142 -3.99 28.72 3.66
CA GLY A 142 -2.94 29.62 3.16
C GLY A 142 -1.98 29.04 2.12
N VAL A 143 -2.14 27.78 1.68
CA VAL A 143 -1.37 27.22 0.54
C VAL A 143 -2.27 27.16 -0.70
N PRO A 144 -1.91 27.84 -1.82
CA PRO A 144 -2.67 27.73 -3.06
C PRO A 144 -2.71 26.28 -3.53
N SER A 145 -3.91 25.74 -3.76
CA SER A 145 -4.06 24.46 -4.45
C SER A 145 -3.53 24.59 -5.88
N ALA A 146 -2.65 23.68 -6.29
CA ALA A 146 -2.34 23.52 -7.70
C ALA A 146 -3.65 23.21 -8.44
N PRO A 147 -3.97 23.87 -9.57
CA PRO A 147 -5.19 23.58 -10.30
C PRO A 147 -5.18 22.11 -10.69
N ALA A 148 -6.27 21.41 -10.38
CA ALA A 148 -6.52 20.08 -10.94
C ALA A 148 -6.48 20.23 -12.45
N ALA A 149 -5.54 19.54 -13.11
CA ALA A 149 -5.46 19.56 -14.56
C ALA A 149 -6.76 18.94 -15.09
N ASN A 150 -7.66 19.78 -15.60
CA ASN A 150 -8.90 19.34 -16.24
C ASN A 150 -8.54 18.39 -17.39
N GLY A 151 -8.94 17.12 -17.26
CA GLY A 151 -8.82 16.12 -18.32
C GLY A 151 -7.84 14.97 -18.06
N SER A 152 -6.99 15.01 -17.03
CA SER A 152 -6.31 13.80 -16.56
C SER A 152 -7.20 13.08 -15.54
N THR A 153 -7.56 11.83 -15.80
CA THR A 153 -8.21 10.97 -14.81
C THR A 153 -7.19 10.67 -13.71
N ASN A 154 -6.99 11.55 -12.73
CA ASN A 154 -6.02 11.38 -11.63
C ASN A 154 -6.42 10.23 -10.68
N ASP A 155 -6.37 9.01 -11.20
CA ASP A 155 -6.81 7.76 -10.60
C ASP A 155 -5.62 6.88 -10.20
N CYS A 156 -5.92 5.75 -9.56
CA CYS A 156 -4.93 4.84 -9.00
C CYS A 156 -3.94 4.24 -10.01
N VAL A 157 -4.17 4.40 -11.33
CA VAL A 157 -3.26 3.93 -12.41
C VAL A 157 -2.69 5.08 -13.24
N SER A 158 -2.83 6.31 -12.77
CA SER A 158 -2.28 7.49 -13.41
C SER A 158 -0.77 7.55 -13.36
N GLY A 159 -0.17 7.99 -14.48
CA GLY A 159 1.27 8.20 -14.57
C GLY A 159 2.11 6.93 -14.65
N LEU A 160 1.50 5.74 -14.78
CA LEU A 160 2.23 4.46 -14.84
C LEU A 160 3.26 4.40 -15.98
N ALA A 161 2.97 4.99 -17.14
CA ALA A 161 3.90 5.07 -18.28
C ALA A 161 5.27 5.65 -17.90
N ASN A 162 5.30 6.61 -16.96
CA ASN A 162 6.51 7.30 -16.50
C ASN A 162 6.91 6.92 -15.08
N PHE A 163 6.28 5.90 -14.48
CA PHE A 163 6.54 5.54 -13.10
C PHE A 163 7.98 5.04 -12.95
N ASN A 164 8.72 5.59 -11.98
CA ASN A 164 10.10 5.21 -11.73
C ASN A 164 10.16 3.86 -10.98
N LEU A 165 9.86 2.80 -11.72
CA LEU A 165 9.89 1.42 -11.28
C LEU A 165 10.46 0.55 -12.39
N SER A 166 11.17 -0.51 -12.02
CA SER A 166 11.52 -1.58 -12.94
C SER A 166 10.51 -2.72 -12.86
N MET A 167 10.12 -3.12 -11.65
CA MET A 167 9.21 -4.24 -11.43
C MET A 167 8.60 -4.23 -10.03
N VAL A 168 7.41 -4.81 -9.90
CA VAL A 168 6.82 -5.23 -8.63
C VAL A 168 7.19 -6.69 -8.39
N VAL A 169 8.00 -6.99 -7.36
CA VAL A 169 8.52 -8.33 -7.06
C VAL A 169 7.93 -8.90 -5.77
N ALA A 170 8.16 -10.21 -5.57
CA ALA A 170 7.74 -10.94 -4.38
C ALA A 170 6.24 -10.77 -4.07
N ARG A 171 5.44 -10.57 -5.12
CA ARG A 171 3.99 -10.38 -5.02
C ARG A 171 3.37 -11.62 -4.40
N ARG A 172 2.47 -11.40 -3.45
CA ARG A 172 1.57 -12.43 -2.96
C ARG A 172 0.25 -11.81 -2.52
N ILE A 173 -0.79 -12.64 -2.56
CA ILE A 173 -2.14 -12.29 -2.12
C ILE A 173 -2.45 -13.17 -0.90
N PRO A 174 -1.97 -12.80 0.29
CA PRO A 174 -2.10 -13.64 1.47
C PRO A 174 -3.53 -13.69 2.02
N LEU A 175 -4.43 -12.79 1.62
CA LEU A 175 -5.80 -12.77 2.15
C LEU A 175 -6.79 -12.30 1.07
N VAL A 176 -7.87 -13.06 0.90
CA VAL A 176 -9.03 -12.70 0.08
C VAL A 176 -10.30 -12.87 0.91
N ASP A 177 -10.90 -11.75 1.31
CA ASP A 177 -12.19 -11.72 1.98
C ASP A 177 -13.29 -11.57 0.92
N GLN A 178 -13.90 -12.69 0.55
CA GLN A 178 -14.99 -12.73 -0.42
C GLN A 178 -16.26 -12.05 0.10
N GLU A 179 -16.46 -11.97 1.41
CA GLU A 179 -17.66 -11.32 1.96
C GLU A 179 -17.57 -9.81 1.82
N ALA A 180 -16.41 -9.24 2.10
CA ALA A 180 -16.17 -7.80 1.96
C ALA A 180 -15.82 -7.37 0.52
N GLN A 181 -15.42 -8.33 -0.34
CA GLN A 181 -14.75 -8.10 -1.63
C GLN A 181 -13.45 -7.29 -1.44
N MET A 182 -12.70 -7.67 -0.41
CA MET A 182 -11.45 -7.03 -0.01
C MET A 182 -10.30 -8.00 -0.16
N VAL A 183 -9.20 -7.52 -0.74
CA VAL A 183 -8.02 -8.33 -1.01
C VAL A 183 -6.80 -7.64 -0.42
N LEU A 184 -5.96 -8.40 0.28
CA LEU A 184 -4.65 -7.95 0.72
C LEU A 184 -3.60 -8.42 -0.29
N GLY A 185 -2.89 -7.49 -0.91
CA GLY A 185 -1.67 -7.74 -1.66
C GLY A 185 -0.46 -7.27 -0.86
N MET A 186 0.64 -8.03 -0.92
CA MET A 186 1.93 -7.64 -0.36
C MET A 186 3.01 -7.82 -1.41
N ALA A 187 3.89 -6.82 -1.56
CA ALA A 187 4.96 -6.86 -2.55
C ALA A 187 6.06 -5.85 -2.24
N LEU A 188 7.06 -5.81 -3.13
CA LEU A 188 8.17 -4.87 -3.09
C LEU A 188 8.30 -4.15 -4.44
N PHE A 189 8.51 -2.84 -4.40
CA PHE A 189 8.90 -2.04 -5.55
C PHE A 189 10.42 -2.04 -5.73
N ILE A 190 10.88 -2.55 -6.88
CA ILE A 190 12.25 -2.41 -7.36
C ILE A 190 12.34 -1.25 -8.33
N ARG A 191 13.20 -0.28 -8.04
CA ARG A 191 13.42 0.91 -8.85
C ARG A 191 14.24 0.61 -10.09
N ARG A 192 14.22 1.52 -11.07
CA ARG A 192 15.10 1.44 -12.24
C ARG A 192 16.57 1.51 -11.81
N PRO A 193 17.48 0.84 -12.53
CA PRO A 193 18.92 0.95 -12.26
C PRO A 193 19.37 2.42 -12.19
N GLY A 194 20.18 2.77 -11.19
CA GLY A 194 20.68 4.13 -10.98
C GLY A 194 19.70 5.12 -10.34
N SER A 195 18.44 4.71 -10.07
CA SER A 195 17.48 5.55 -9.36
C SER A 195 17.88 5.75 -7.90
N ALA A 196 17.92 7.00 -7.45
CA ALA A 196 18.10 7.36 -6.04
C ALA A 196 16.80 7.19 -5.19
N THR A 197 15.65 6.94 -5.82
CA THR A 197 14.39 6.69 -5.11
C THR A 197 14.53 5.44 -4.21
N PRO A 198 14.07 5.47 -2.95
CA PRO A 198 14.15 4.32 -2.06
C PRO A 198 13.28 3.16 -2.55
N ARG A 199 13.69 1.94 -2.15
CA ARG A 199 12.82 0.75 -2.23
C ARG A 199 11.59 0.98 -1.34
N ASN A 200 10.49 0.32 -1.69
CA ASN A 200 9.26 0.38 -0.92
C ASN A 200 8.70 -1.03 -0.79
N VAL A 201 8.54 -1.50 0.44
CA VAL A 201 7.81 -2.73 0.76
C VAL A 201 6.48 -2.34 1.35
N PHE A 202 5.42 -3.00 0.91
CA PHE A 202 4.09 -2.53 1.20
C PHE A 202 3.07 -3.65 1.38
N SER A 203 2.01 -3.27 2.08
CA SER A 203 0.72 -3.92 2.00
C SER A 203 -0.27 -2.99 1.33
N GLU A 204 -1.08 -3.53 0.41
CA GLU A 204 -2.17 -2.82 -0.24
C GLU A 204 -3.47 -3.62 -0.04
N TRP A 205 -4.49 -2.92 0.43
CA TRP A 205 -5.85 -3.40 0.62
C TRP A 205 -6.71 -2.89 -0.53
N PHE A 206 -7.14 -3.81 -1.40
CA PHE A 206 -7.93 -3.52 -2.59
C PHE A 206 -9.40 -3.73 -2.28
N ASN A 207 -10.19 -2.66 -2.41
CA ASN A 207 -11.64 -2.75 -2.49
C ASN A 207 -12.05 -3.02 -3.94
N VAL A 208 -12.63 -4.19 -4.19
CA VAL A 208 -13.15 -4.58 -5.49
C VAL A 208 -14.66 -4.43 -5.51
N GLU A 209 -15.17 -3.77 -6.53
CA GLU A 209 -16.60 -3.62 -6.80
C GLU A 209 -16.86 -3.87 -8.27
N GLU A 210 -17.87 -4.68 -8.60
CA GLU A 210 -18.29 -4.92 -10.00
C GLU A 210 -17.12 -5.37 -10.90
N GLY A 211 -16.26 -6.26 -10.39
CA GLY A 211 -15.12 -6.79 -11.15
C GLY A 211 -13.94 -5.83 -11.31
N ARG A 212 -13.91 -4.70 -10.58
CA ARG A 212 -12.92 -3.64 -10.76
C ARG A 212 -12.43 -3.06 -9.43
N ILE A 213 -11.16 -2.67 -9.38
CA ILE A 213 -10.59 -1.97 -8.22
C ILE A 213 -11.22 -0.57 -8.12
N ARG A 214 -11.84 -0.28 -6.99
CA ARG A 214 -12.46 1.02 -6.69
C ARG A 214 -11.54 1.91 -5.87
N THR A 215 -11.00 1.36 -4.78
CA THR A 215 -10.05 2.06 -3.90
C THR A 215 -8.96 1.12 -3.40
N ILE A 216 -7.78 1.69 -3.16
CA ILE A 216 -6.61 1.00 -2.62
C ILE A 216 -6.18 1.73 -1.35
N TYR A 217 -5.98 1.02 -0.25
CA TYR A 217 -5.47 1.58 1.00
C TYR A 217 -4.18 0.88 1.39
N THR A 218 -3.14 1.64 1.72
CA THR A 218 -1.82 1.05 1.90
C THR A 218 -1.29 1.27 3.30
N ALA A 219 -0.48 0.32 3.78
CA ALA A 219 0.57 0.60 4.75
C ALA A 219 1.90 0.41 4.01
N MET A 220 2.58 1.52 3.72
CA MET A 220 3.84 1.58 3.00
C MET A 220 4.99 1.84 3.96
N PHE A 221 6.07 1.11 3.73
CA PHE A 221 7.29 1.21 4.48
C PHE A 221 8.47 1.35 3.51
N TYR A 222 9.27 2.39 3.72
CA TYR A 222 10.44 2.71 2.91
C TYR A 222 11.71 2.24 3.65
N PRO A 223 12.12 0.98 3.49
CA PRO A 223 13.24 0.42 4.22
C PRO A 223 14.55 1.11 3.83
N GLY A 224 15.44 1.26 4.81
CA GLY A 224 16.84 1.58 4.55
C GLY A 224 17.51 0.52 3.66
N PRO A 225 18.67 0.84 3.06
CA PRO A 225 19.35 -0.09 2.16
C PRO A 225 19.79 -1.39 2.85
N GLU A 226 20.14 -1.31 4.13
CA GLU A 226 20.63 -2.46 4.92
C GLU A 226 19.50 -3.35 5.45
N LEU A 227 18.25 -2.90 5.43
CA LEU A 227 17.15 -3.69 5.98
C LEU A 227 16.71 -4.76 4.95
N PRO A 228 16.83 -6.05 5.29
CA PRO A 228 16.44 -7.13 4.40
C PRO A 228 14.92 -7.18 4.23
N VAL A 229 14.43 -6.94 3.02
CA VAL A 229 13.03 -7.10 2.65
C VAL A 229 12.92 -7.69 1.23
N PRO A 230 11.89 -8.51 0.96
CA PRO A 230 10.91 -9.03 1.91
C PRO A 230 11.45 -10.20 2.73
N ASN A 231 10.88 -10.43 3.91
CA ASN A 231 11.28 -11.50 4.83
C ASN A 231 10.22 -12.63 4.93
N TRP A 232 9.51 -12.92 3.83
CA TRP A 232 8.59 -14.04 3.71
C TRP A 232 9.05 -15.06 2.67
N PRO A 233 8.79 -16.38 2.86
CA PRO A 233 9.18 -17.42 1.92
C PRO A 233 8.72 -17.15 0.47
N PRO A 234 9.52 -17.51 -0.55
CA PRO A 234 10.86 -18.13 -0.45
C PRO A 234 11.99 -17.11 -0.18
N TYR A 235 11.66 -15.85 0.12
CA TYR A 235 12.64 -14.80 0.34
C TYR A 235 13.03 -14.75 1.82
N GLU A 236 14.29 -15.06 2.11
CA GLU A 236 14.85 -14.90 3.47
C GLU A 236 15.32 -13.46 3.75
N GLY A 237 15.02 -12.51 2.84
CA GLY A 237 15.38 -11.09 2.99
C GLY A 237 16.76 -10.70 2.49
N HIS A 238 17.63 -11.64 2.10
CA HIS A 238 18.97 -11.33 1.60
C HIS A 238 19.00 -10.96 0.11
N TRP A 239 18.73 -9.70 -0.24
CA TRP A 239 19.17 -9.11 -1.52
C TRP A 239 20.08 -7.90 -1.28
N PRO A 240 21.32 -8.09 -0.79
CA PRO A 240 22.27 -6.99 -0.69
C PRO A 240 22.54 -6.44 -2.09
N LEU A 241 22.28 -5.14 -2.28
CA LEU A 241 22.86 -4.43 -3.41
C LEU A 241 24.35 -4.25 -3.12
N PRO A 242 25.24 -4.38 -4.10
CA PRO A 242 26.65 -4.09 -3.92
C PRO A 242 26.84 -2.69 -3.32
N ALA A 243 27.83 -2.54 -2.43
CA ALA A 243 28.19 -1.25 -1.82
C ALA A 243 28.55 -0.17 -2.85
N SER A 244 28.79 -0.55 -4.11
CA SER A 244 28.96 0.38 -5.23
C SER A 244 27.67 1.06 -5.69
N ILE A 245 26.50 0.54 -5.30
CA ILE A 245 25.16 1.01 -5.71
C ILE A 245 24.47 1.78 -4.57
N VAL A 246 24.74 1.42 -3.32
CA VAL A 246 24.20 2.10 -2.15
C VAL A 246 25.29 3.02 -1.56
N PRO A 247 25.10 4.35 -1.55
CA PRO A 247 26.03 5.24 -0.86
C PRO A 247 26.11 4.89 0.61
N THR A 248 27.32 4.66 1.11
CA THR A 248 27.55 4.44 2.55
C THR A 248 27.13 5.70 3.31
N PRO A 249 26.24 5.60 4.32
CA PRO A 249 25.95 6.72 5.17
C PRO A 249 27.24 7.23 5.82
N PRO A 250 27.46 8.56 5.90
CA PRO A 250 28.60 9.09 6.62
C PRO A 250 28.57 8.61 8.07
N PRO A 251 29.72 8.32 8.68
CA PRO A 251 29.77 7.91 10.08
C PRO A 251 29.10 8.98 10.95
N ALA A 252 28.28 8.53 11.90
CA ALA A 252 27.67 9.42 12.88
C ALA A 252 28.79 10.19 13.58
N ARG A 253 28.70 11.53 13.57
CA ARG A 253 29.65 12.36 14.29
C ARG A 253 29.51 12.08 15.80
N PRO A 254 30.63 11.98 16.54
CA PRO A 254 30.63 11.74 17.98
C PRO A 254 29.96 12.89 18.74
#